data_AF-A0A971IAW4-F1
#
_entry.id   AF-A0A971IAW4-F1
#
_cell.length_a   1.000
_cell.length_b   1.000
_cell.length_c   1.000
_cell.angle_alpha   90.00
_cell.angle_beta   90.00
_cell.angle_gamma   90.00
#
_symmetry.space_group_name_H-M   'P 1'
#
loop_
_entity.id
_entity.type
_entity.pdbx_description
1 polymer ?
#
loop_
_entity_poly.entity_id
_entity_poly.type
_entity_poly.pdbx_seq_one_letter_code
_entity_poly.pdbx_strand_id
1 'polypeptide(L)'
;VLGVCHFWVPLFARTWSFLLHRSTSRMSILGAKLAAAILGLLISLGLVWTGLYWYACRPGLLPIPEPIQILVVGWIYIAVGLVVYLGTALSALSTARWYTTRIFGLAFAVLAAFVILLQWHPVWIIALMVFAIAILFVQTVAAFLSREF
;
A
#
# COMPACT_ATOMS: atom_id res chain seq x y z
N VAL A 1 6.80 16.10 4.44
CA VAL A 1 8.24 16.40 4.66
C VAL A 1 8.69 15.99 6.06
N LEU A 2 8.10 16.52 7.13
CA LEU A 2 8.46 16.17 8.52
C LEU A 2 8.42 14.66 8.83
N GLY A 3 7.39 13.92 8.39
CA GLY A 3 7.29 12.47 8.64
C GLY A 3 8.34 11.61 7.91
N VAL A 4 8.75 11.99 6.70
CA VAL A 4 9.81 11.26 5.97
C VAL A 4 11.18 11.53 6.62
N CYS A 5 11.44 12.78 7.02
CA CYS A 5 12.62 13.12 7.81
C CYS A 5 12.60 12.46 9.20
N HIS A 6 11.43 12.21 9.80
CA HIS A 6 11.31 11.63 11.14
C HIS A 6 11.65 10.13 11.21
N PHE A 7 11.56 9.39 10.10
CA PHE A 7 11.77 7.93 10.11
C PHE A 7 12.93 7.47 9.25
N TRP A 8 13.26 8.19 8.17
CA TRP A 8 14.37 7.82 7.30
C TRP A 8 15.73 8.30 7.84
N VAL A 9 15.80 9.54 8.34
CA VAL A 9 17.04 10.15 8.85
C VAL A 9 17.55 9.52 10.15
N PRO A 10 16.74 9.19 11.17
CA PRO A 10 17.24 8.64 12.43
C PRO A 10 17.67 7.16 12.32
N LEU A 11 17.16 6.41 11.33
CA LEU A 11 17.66 5.07 11.02
C LEU A 11 19.09 5.13 10.47
N PHE A 12 19.38 6.14 9.64
CA PHE A 12 20.70 6.36 9.04
C PHE A 12 21.68 7.04 10.02
N ALA A 13 21.20 7.97 10.85
CA ALA A 13 22.01 8.75 11.79
C ALA A 13 22.16 8.13 13.20
N ARG A 14 21.57 6.96 13.47
CA ARG A 14 21.53 6.30 14.79
C ARG A 14 21.02 7.20 15.94
N THR A 15 20.24 8.23 15.65
CA THR A 15 19.70 9.18 16.65
C THR A 15 18.38 8.72 17.29
N TRP A 16 18.12 7.41 17.30
CA TRP A 16 16.92 6.80 17.90
C TRP A 16 16.67 7.25 19.35
N SER A 17 17.73 7.47 20.12
CA SER A 17 17.64 7.93 21.51
C SER A 17 17.04 9.34 21.68
N PHE A 18 17.23 10.23 20.70
CA PHE A 18 16.67 11.59 20.76
C PHE A 18 15.16 11.64 20.46
N LEU A 19 14.64 10.66 19.71
CA LEU A 19 13.19 10.53 19.47
C LEU A 19 12.44 9.95 20.67
N LEU A 20 13.12 9.20 21.56
CA LEU A 20 12.52 8.70 22.81
C LEU A 20 12.10 9.84 23.75
N HIS A 21 12.74 11.01 23.67
CA HIS A 21 12.44 12.15 24.54
C HIS A 21 11.27 13.02 24.07
N ARG A 22 10.82 12.90 22.82
CA ARG A 22 9.70 13.70 22.29
C ARG A 22 8.53 12.79 21.96
N SER A 23 7.43 12.92 22.73
CA SER A 23 6.21 12.14 22.53
C SER A 23 5.63 12.40 21.13
N THR A 24 5.92 11.49 20.20
CA THR A 24 5.38 11.55 18.84
C THR A 24 4.00 10.90 18.85
N SER A 25 2.99 11.53 18.26
CA SER A 25 1.63 10.97 18.28
C SER A 25 1.56 9.66 17.50
N ARG A 26 0.72 8.71 17.97
CA ARG A 26 0.52 7.40 17.31
C ARG A 26 0.12 7.55 15.83
N MET A 27 -0.69 8.57 15.52
CA MET A 27 -1.08 8.90 14.14
C MET A 27 0.11 9.33 13.27
N SER A 28 1.08 10.05 13.82
CA SER A 28 2.28 10.44 13.08
C SER A 28 3.16 9.23 12.74
N ILE A 29 3.27 8.27 13.66
CA ILE A 29 4.00 7.00 13.43
C ILE A 29 3.32 6.17 12.34
N LEU A 30 2.01 5.98 12.44
CA LEU A 30 1.24 5.24 11.45
C LEU A 30 1.31 5.91 10.07
N GLY A 31 1.12 7.23 10.02
CA GLY A 31 1.18 8.00 8.79
C GLY A 31 2.54 7.92 8.10
N ALA A 32 3.63 7.93 8.86
CA ALA A 32 4.96 7.78 8.27
C ALA A 32 5.24 6.37 7.75
N LYS A 33 4.80 5.32 8.45
CA LYS A 33 4.90 3.93 7.96
C LYS A 33 4.08 3.73 6.69
N LEU A 34 2.87 4.28 6.64
CA LEU A 34 2.03 4.24 5.45
C LEU A 34 2.67 5.01 4.28
N ALA A 35 3.18 6.23 4.54
CA ALA A 35 3.86 7.02 3.53
C ALA A 35 5.10 6.30 2.98
N ALA A 36 5.89 5.66 3.85
CA ALA A 36 7.05 4.86 3.44
C ALA A 36 6.62 3.66 2.57
N ALA A 37 5.53 2.98 2.91
CA ALA A 37 5.00 1.87 2.11
C ALA A 37 4.50 2.33 0.72
N ILE A 38 3.73 3.42 0.67
CA ILE A 38 3.22 3.99 -0.59
C ILE A 38 4.38 4.46 -1.46
N LEU A 39 5.33 5.22 -0.91
CA LEU A 39 6.51 5.68 -1.65
C LEU A 39 7.38 4.50 -2.11
N GLY A 40 7.54 3.48 -1.26
CA GLY A 40 8.24 2.24 -1.62
C GLY A 40 7.60 1.56 -2.83
N LEU A 41 6.27 1.40 -2.84
CA LEU A 41 5.53 0.83 -3.97
C LEU A 41 5.65 1.69 -5.23
N LEU A 42 5.51 3.01 -5.12
CA LEU A 42 5.60 3.94 -6.25
C LEU A 42 7.00 3.94 -6.89
N ILE A 43 8.06 3.94 -6.07
CA ILE A 43 9.45 3.98 -6.57
C ILE A 43 9.87 2.61 -7.11
N SER A 44 9.54 1.52 -6.42
CA SER A 44 10.00 0.18 -6.81
C SER A 44 9.20 -0.40 -7.97
N LEU A 45 7.87 -0.31 -7.93
CA LEU A 45 7.00 -0.90 -8.95
C LEU A 45 6.48 0.16 -9.92
N GLY A 46 6.02 1.31 -9.43
CA GLY A 46 5.44 2.37 -10.27
C GLY A 46 6.42 2.95 -11.28
N LEU A 47 7.62 3.30 -10.81
CA LEU A 47 8.67 3.88 -11.67
C LEU A 47 9.23 2.84 -12.64
N VAL A 48 9.46 1.61 -12.17
CA VAL A 48 9.93 0.52 -13.03
C VAL A 48 8.89 0.19 -14.11
N TRP A 49 7.62 0.08 -13.75
CA TRP A 49 6.52 -0.17 -14.68
C TRP A 49 6.39 0.93 -15.73
N THR A 50 6.35 2.19 -15.30
CA THR A 50 6.25 3.34 -16.22
C THR A 50 7.49 3.46 -17.12
N GLY A 51 8.68 3.19 -16.59
CA GLY A 51 9.93 3.16 -17.37
C GLY A 51 9.95 2.07 -18.42
N LEU A 52 9.53 0.84 -18.07
CA LEU A 52 9.39 -0.27 -19.00
C LEU A 52 8.35 0.03 -20.08
N TYR A 53 7.19 0.55 -19.70
CA TYR A 53 6.15 0.98 -20.63
C TYR A 53 6.67 2.04 -21.62
N TRP A 54 7.36 3.07 -21.12
CA TRP A 54 7.96 4.11 -21.95
C TRP A 54 8.98 3.56 -22.94
N TYR A 55 9.83 2.63 -22.49
CA TYR A 55 10.80 1.95 -23.35
C TYR A 55 10.10 1.14 -24.45
N ALA A 56 9.04 0.42 -24.08
CA ALA A 56 8.28 -0.44 -24.97
C ALA A 56 7.48 0.34 -26.03
N CYS A 57 7.03 1.56 -25.71
CA CYS A 57 6.33 2.46 -26.64
C CYS A 57 7.23 3.11 -27.71
N ARG A 58 8.55 2.88 -27.69
CA ARG A 58 9.43 3.45 -28.73
C ARG A 58 9.15 2.78 -30.09
N PRO A 59 8.81 3.57 -31.13
CA PRO A 59 8.43 3.03 -32.43
C PRO A 59 9.60 2.25 -33.04
N GLY A 60 9.32 1.03 -33.52
CA GLY A 60 10.30 0.17 -34.19
C GLY A 60 10.99 -0.89 -33.31
N LEU A 61 10.77 -0.90 -31.99
CA LEU A 61 11.32 -1.94 -31.11
C LEU A 61 10.35 -3.12 -30.92
N LEU A 62 9.07 -2.85 -30.64
CA LEU A 62 8.06 -3.87 -30.36
C LEU A 62 6.68 -3.46 -30.90
N PRO A 63 5.93 -4.35 -31.58
CA PRO A 63 4.56 -4.09 -31.97
C PRO A 63 3.63 -4.29 -30.77
N ILE A 64 3.28 -3.21 -30.07
CA ILE A 64 2.41 -3.26 -28.88
C ILE A 64 1.00 -2.78 -29.26
N PRO A 65 -0.04 -3.61 -29.09
CA PRO A 65 -1.42 -3.21 -29.28
C PRO A 65 -1.88 -2.31 -28.10
N GLU A 66 -2.59 -1.22 -28.40
CA GLU A 66 -3.26 -0.32 -27.44
C GLU A 66 -2.38 0.19 -26.27
N PRO A 67 -1.60 1.27 -26.48
CA PRO A 67 -0.59 1.72 -25.51
C PRO A 67 -1.20 2.05 -24.13
N ILE A 68 -2.31 2.77 -24.06
CA ILE A 68 -2.78 3.34 -22.78
C ILE A 68 -3.41 2.29 -21.85
N GLN A 69 -4.12 1.29 -22.40
CA GLN A 69 -4.80 0.29 -21.58
C GLN A 69 -3.82 -0.55 -20.78
N ILE A 70 -2.70 -0.95 -21.40
CA ILE A 70 -1.64 -1.73 -20.74
C ILE A 70 -1.07 -0.96 -19.55
N LEU A 71 -0.77 0.34 -19.73
CA LEU A 71 -0.26 1.19 -18.66
C LEU A 71 -1.21 1.20 -17.46
N VAL A 72 -2.51 1.40 -17.70
CA VAL A 72 -3.55 1.46 -16.67
C VAL A 72 -3.67 0.12 -15.94
N VAL A 73 -3.66 -1.00 -16.67
CA VAL A 73 -3.72 -2.35 -16.07
C VAL A 73 -2.56 -2.59 -15.11
N GLY A 74 -1.33 -2.22 -15.48
CA GLY A 74 -0.20 -2.37 -14.56
C GLY A 74 -0.32 -1.52 -13.30
N TRP A 75 -0.84 -0.29 -13.40
CA TRP A 75 -1.13 0.54 -12.23
C TRP A 75 -2.23 -0.06 -11.33
N ILE A 76 -3.23 -0.70 -11.91
CA ILE A 76 -4.25 -1.46 -11.16
C ILE A 76 -3.59 -2.57 -10.34
N TYR A 77 -2.68 -3.36 -10.93
CA TYR A 77 -1.95 -4.40 -10.20
C TYR A 77 -1.10 -3.86 -9.05
N ILE A 78 -0.42 -2.73 -9.26
CA ILE A 78 0.37 -2.08 -8.20
C ILE A 78 -0.53 -1.64 -7.04
N ALA A 79 -1.70 -1.08 -7.35
CA ALA A 79 -2.66 -0.67 -6.35
C ALA A 79 -3.33 -1.85 -5.63
N VAL A 80 -3.56 -2.99 -6.32
CA VAL A 80 -3.93 -4.26 -5.66
C VAL A 80 -2.84 -4.70 -4.68
N GLY A 81 -1.56 -4.52 -5.02
CA GLY A 81 -0.44 -4.73 -4.10
C GLY A 81 -0.56 -3.92 -2.80
N LEU A 82 -1.02 -2.67 -2.89
CA LEU A 82 -1.30 -1.83 -1.71
C LEU A 82 -2.45 -2.39 -0.86
N VAL A 83 -3.52 -2.89 -1.48
CA VAL A 83 -4.64 -3.56 -0.79
C VAL A 83 -4.13 -4.77 0.00
N VAL A 84 -3.32 -5.62 -0.63
CA VAL A 84 -2.72 -6.79 0.03
C VAL A 84 -1.78 -6.38 1.16
N TYR A 85 -0.96 -5.33 0.97
CA TYR A 85 -0.11 -4.80 2.03
C TYR A 85 -0.93 -4.31 3.24
N LEU A 86 -2.03 -3.60 3.02
CA LEU A 86 -2.90 -3.17 4.12
C LEU A 86 -3.57 -4.37 4.83
N GLY A 87 -4.01 -5.38 4.08
CA GLY A 87 -4.59 -6.60 4.65
C GLY A 87 -3.59 -7.39 5.52
N THR A 88 -2.35 -7.54 5.04
CA THR A 88 -1.27 -8.19 5.80
C THR A 88 -0.90 -7.38 7.04
N ALA A 89 -0.80 -6.04 6.93
CA ALA A 89 -0.54 -5.16 8.06
C ALA A 89 -1.65 -5.26 9.12
N LEU A 90 -2.92 -5.24 8.71
CA LEU A 90 -4.06 -5.40 9.61
C LEU A 90 -4.05 -6.76 10.32
N SER A 91 -3.73 -7.83 9.59
CA SER A 91 -3.59 -9.18 10.18
C SER A 91 -2.46 -9.26 11.20
N ALA A 92 -1.33 -8.58 10.94
CA ALA A 92 -0.21 -8.51 11.88
C ALA A 92 -0.54 -7.67 13.13
N LEU A 93 -1.32 -6.59 12.95
CA LEU A 93 -1.74 -5.66 14.01
C LEU A 93 -2.89 -6.19 14.88
N SER A 94 -3.67 -7.15 14.37
CA SER A 94 -4.72 -7.82 15.15
C SER A 94 -4.17 -8.36 16.48
N THR A 95 -4.81 -7.95 17.58
CA THR A 95 -4.53 -8.42 18.96
C THR A 95 -5.38 -9.62 19.34
N ALA A 96 -6.21 -10.11 18.41
CA ALA A 96 -7.10 -11.22 18.67
C ALA A 96 -6.29 -12.50 18.93
N ARG A 97 -6.65 -13.22 20.00
CA ARG A 97 -5.96 -14.45 20.42
C ARG A 97 -6.18 -15.61 19.44
N TRP A 98 -7.31 -15.61 18.72
CA TRP A 98 -7.69 -16.69 17.82
C TRP A 98 -7.15 -16.45 16.41
N TYR A 99 -6.41 -17.43 15.89
CA TYR A 99 -5.76 -17.38 14.56
C TYR A 99 -6.76 -17.04 13.43
N THR A 100 -7.98 -17.58 13.51
CA THR A 100 -9.06 -17.35 12.53
C THR A 100 -9.50 -15.88 12.47
N THR A 101 -9.60 -15.19 13.61
CA THR A 101 -9.90 -13.75 13.63
C THR A 101 -8.72 -12.89 13.21
N ARG A 102 -7.49 -13.39 13.39
CA ARG A 102 -6.26 -12.69 12.98
C ARG A 102 -6.10 -12.66 11.47
N ILE A 103 -6.48 -13.73 10.76
CA ILE A 103 -6.34 -13.80 9.30
C ILE A 103 -7.38 -12.98 8.53
N PHE A 104 -8.41 -12.44 9.21
CA PHE A 104 -9.54 -11.78 8.57
C PHE A 104 -9.13 -10.62 7.64
N GLY A 105 -8.17 -9.79 8.08
CA GLY A 105 -7.65 -8.69 7.24
C GLY A 105 -7.00 -9.17 5.94
N LEU A 106 -6.30 -10.30 6.00
CA LEU A 106 -5.69 -10.93 4.83
C LEU A 106 -6.76 -11.57 3.93
N ALA A 107 -7.70 -12.30 4.52
CA ALA A 107 -8.80 -12.93 3.79
C ALA A 107 -9.64 -11.88 3.01
N PHE A 108 -9.94 -10.75 3.64
CA PHE A 108 -10.62 -9.64 2.98
C PHE A 108 -9.80 -9.07 1.82
N ALA A 109 -8.50 -8.86 2.01
CA ALA A 109 -7.64 -8.34 0.94
C ALA A 109 -7.53 -9.30 -0.25
N VAL A 110 -7.47 -10.61 -0.01
CA VAL A 110 -7.48 -11.64 -1.06
C VAL A 110 -8.81 -11.64 -1.81
N LEU A 111 -9.93 -11.59 -1.09
CA LEU A 111 -11.25 -11.52 -1.71
C LEU A 111 -11.40 -10.24 -2.55
N ALA A 112 -10.99 -9.09 -2.02
CA ALA A 112 -11.04 -7.82 -2.73
C ALA A 112 -10.18 -7.86 -4.01
N ALA A 113 -8.95 -8.38 -3.93
CA ALA A 113 -8.08 -8.55 -5.08
C ALA A 113 -8.72 -9.47 -6.13
N PHE A 114 -9.29 -10.61 -5.72
CA PHE A 114 -9.97 -11.53 -6.62
C PHE A 114 -11.17 -10.87 -7.32
N VAL A 115 -12.01 -10.17 -6.57
CA VAL A 115 -13.18 -9.49 -7.15
C VAL A 115 -12.76 -8.38 -8.11
N ILE A 116 -11.73 -7.58 -7.75
CA ILE A 116 -11.20 -6.52 -8.62
C ILE A 116 -10.69 -7.09 -9.95
N LEU A 117 -9.96 -8.20 -9.91
CA LEU A 117 -9.40 -8.84 -11.10
C LEU A 117 -10.45 -9.52 -11.99
N LEU A 118 -11.61 -9.88 -11.43
CA LEU A 118 -12.72 -10.46 -12.18
C LEU A 118 -13.53 -9.41 -12.97
N GLN A 119 -13.41 -8.13 -12.60
CA GLN A 119 -14.18 -7.06 -13.25
C GLN A 119 -13.59 -6.68 -14.62
N TRP A 120 -14.49 -6.45 -15.58
CA TRP A 120 -14.14 -5.99 -16.93
C TRP A 120 -14.35 -4.49 -17.11
N HIS A 121 -15.21 -3.87 -16.29
CA HIS A 121 -15.50 -2.43 -16.38
C HIS A 121 -14.51 -1.61 -15.54
N PRO A 122 -13.79 -0.65 -16.14
CA PRO A 122 -12.74 0.11 -15.44
C PRO A 122 -13.28 0.99 -14.30
N VAL A 123 -14.50 1.50 -14.44
CA VAL A 123 -15.16 2.31 -13.39
C VAL A 123 -15.38 1.48 -12.12
N TRP A 124 -15.83 0.22 -12.27
CA TRP A 124 -16.07 -0.68 -11.15
C TRP A 124 -14.76 -1.12 -10.48
N ILE A 125 -13.70 -1.35 -11.27
CA ILE A 125 -12.36 -1.65 -10.74
C ILE A 125 -11.90 -0.54 -9.80
N ILE A 126 -11.94 0.72 -10.27
CA ILE A 126 -11.49 1.87 -9.47
C ILE A 126 -12.36 2.04 -8.22
N ALA A 127 -13.69 1.97 -8.37
CA ALA A 127 -14.61 2.12 -7.24
C ALA A 127 -14.37 1.06 -6.16
N LEU A 128 -14.26 -0.22 -6.55
CA LEU A 128 -14.01 -1.33 -5.61
C LEU A 128 -12.64 -1.21 -4.95
N MET A 129 -11.64 -0.77 -5.70
CA MET A 129 -10.28 -0.55 -5.17
C MET A 129 -10.24 0.55 -4.12
N VAL A 130 -10.84 1.72 -4.41
CA VAL A 130 -10.95 2.82 -3.45
C VAL A 130 -11.71 2.36 -2.20
N PHE A 131 -12.81 1.64 -2.38
CA PHE A 131 -13.61 1.10 -1.29
C PHE A 131 -12.81 0.11 -0.41
N ALA A 132 -12.10 -0.83 -1.02
CA ALA A 132 -11.26 -1.80 -0.31
C ALA A 132 -10.13 -1.12 0.47
N ILE A 133 -9.44 -0.16 -0.13
CA ILE A 133 -8.39 0.63 0.53
C ILE A 133 -8.98 1.40 1.71
N ALA A 134 -10.13 2.07 1.54
CA ALA A 134 -10.77 2.84 2.60
C ALA A 134 -11.14 1.96 3.81
N ILE A 135 -11.77 0.81 3.58
CA ILE A 135 -12.14 -0.14 4.64
C ILE A 135 -10.89 -0.61 5.38
N LEU A 136 -9.90 -1.14 4.65
CA LEU A 136 -8.68 -1.66 5.25
C LEU A 136 -7.91 -0.57 6.00
N PHE A 137 -7.88 0.65 5.47
CA PHE A 137 -7.23 1.78 6.12
C PHE A 137 -7.92 2.16 7.43
N VAL A 138 -9.25 2.31 7.43
CA VAL A 138 -10.02 2.63 8.66
C VAL A 138 -9.82 1.55 9.72
N GLN A 139 -9.86 0.28 9.34
CA GLN A 139 -9.64 -0.84 10.25
C GLN A 139 -8.20 -0.86 10.79
N THR A 140 -7.21 -0.54 9.95
CA THR A 140 -5.80 -0.46 10.36
C THR A 140 -5.58 0.68 11.35
N VAL A 141 -6.19 1.84 11.12
CA VAL A 141 -6.14 2.98 12.05
C VAL A 141 -6.78 2.61 13.39
N ALA A 142 -7.98 2.02 13.37
CA ALA A 142 -8.68 1.60 14.59
C ALA A 142 -7.87 0.56 15.39
N ALA A 143 -7.32 -0.45 14.73
CA ALA A 143 -6.49 -1.48 15.34
C ALA A 143 -5.16 -0.91 15.90
N PHE A 144 -4.56 0.07 15.22
CA PHE A 144 -3.31 0.67 15.66
C PHE A 144 -3.50 1.61 16.85
N LEU A 145 -4.58 2.40 16.87
CA LEU A 145 -4.85 3.36 17.95
C LEU A 145 -5.33 2.68 19.24
N SER A 146 -6.07 1.57 19.12
CA SER A 146 -6.58 0.80 20.26
C SER A 146 -5.52 -0.03 21.00
N ARG A 147 -4.29 -0.17 20.46
CA ARG A 147 -3.19 -0.81 21.17
C ARG A 147 -2.66 0.11 22.28
N GLU A 148 -2.74 -0.37 23.52
CA GLU A 148 -1.90 0.10 24.62
C GLU A 148 -0.49 -0.49 24.39
N PHE A 149 0.54 0.36 24.43
CA PHE A 149 1.95 -0.02 24.27
C PHE A 149 2.62 -0.09 25.63
#